data_AF-A0A9P8CEP8-F1
#
_entry.id   AF-A0A9P8CEP8-F1
#
_cell.length_a   1.000
_cell.length_b   1.000
_cell.length_c   1.000
_cell.angle_alpha   90.00
_cell.angle_beta   90.00
_cell.angle_gamma   90.00
#
_symmetry.space_group_name_H-M   'P 1'
#
loop_
_entity.id
_entity.type
_entity.pdbx_description
1 polymer ?
#
loop_
_entity_poly.entity_id
_entity_poly.type
_entity_poly.pdbx_seq_one_letter_code
_entity_poly.pdbx_strand_id
1 'polypeptide(L)'
;REDYKYYDEIAREQWRCALCYTNYLVSGGTRCIKVHLNNKHNITEDSPTDARAKIIQSSIQAAMDNAILNPQRRRDLNPSQATTAIPLDGDTLEVLYVKFIAACNMPLRLVECAEFRAFLTYLNSGVDKYLSITHNTIVKLVLRQYNFEK
;
A
#
# COMPACT_ATOMS: atom_id res chain seq x y z
N ARG A 1 6.76 13.83 -28.23
CA ARG A 1 7.11 15.16 -27.67
C ARG A 1 8.60 15.29 -27.91
N GLU A 2 9.02 16.17 -28.81
CA GLU A 2 10.45 16.34 -29.11
C GLU A 2 11.12 17.02 -27.91
N ASP A 3 12.16 16.40 -27.36
CA ASP A 3 12.88 16.88 -26.17
C ASP A 3 13.86 18.00 -26.57
N TYR A 4 13.33 19.21 -26.76
CA TYR A 4 14.16 20.39 -26.99
C TYR A 4 14.91 20.77 -25.71
N LYS A 5 16.25 20.70 -25.75
CA LYS A 5 17.13 21.20 -24.70
C LYS A 5 17.38 22.68 -24.89
N TYR A 6 17.23 23.46 -23.83
CA TYR A 6 17.48 24.90 -23.84
C TYR A 6 18.82 25.19 -23.20
N TYR A 7 19.57 26.12 -23.79
CA TYR A 7 20.88 26.52 -23.31
C TYR A 7 20.93 28.02 -23.04
N ASP A 8 21.74 28.39 -22.05
CA ASP A 8 22.11 29.78 -21.73
C ASP A 8 23.13 30.34 -22.74
N GLU A 9 23.44 31.62 -22.66
CA GLU A 9 24.48 32.29 -23.46
C GLU A 9 25.88 31.66 -23.29
N ILE A 10 26.11 30.99 -22.15
CA ILE A 10 27.34 30.28 -21.79
C ILE A 10 27.19 28.75 -22.02
N ALA A 11 26.25 28.33 -22.87
CA ALA A 11 25.99 26.92 -23.23
C ALA A 11 25.64 25.99 -22.04
N ARG A 12 25.04 26.53 -20.97
CA ARG A 12 24.58 25.73 -19.82
C ARG A 12 23.13 25.32 -20.00
N GLU A 13 22.81 24.06 -19.71
CA GLU A 13 21.44 23.54 -19.84
C GLU A 13 20.48 24.24 -18.86
N GLN A 14 19.34 24.68 -19.38
CA GLN A 14 18.29 25.37 -18.67
C GLN A 14 16.97 24.59 -18.77
N TRP A 15 16.27 24.51 -17.65
CA TRP A 15 14.88 24.13 -17.60
C TRP A 15 14.01 25.38 -17.73
N ARG A 16 13.02 25.33 -18.62
CA ARG A 16 12.05 26.42 -18.83
C ARG A 16 10.68 25.95 -18.35
N CYS A 17 10.02 26.77 -17.54
CA CYS A 17 8.64 26.46 -17.16
C CYS A 17 7.73 26.56 -18.39
N ALA A 18 6.81 25.61 -18.56
CA ALA A 18 5.83 25.66 -19.64
C ALA A 18 4.63 26.56 -19.31
N LEU A 19 4.41 26.85 -18.01
CA LEU A 19 3.28 27.59 -17.49
C LEU A 19 3.61 29.07 -17.25
N CYS A 20 4.89 29.42 -17.20
CA CYS A 20 5.36 30.80 -17.10
C CYS A 20 6.72 30.96 -17.79
N TYR A 21 7.12 32.20 -18.04
CA TYR A 21 8.35 32.52 -18.77
C TYR A 21 9.63 32.47 -17.89
N THR A 22 9.65 31.64 -16.85
CA THR A 22 10.79 31.56 -15.91
C THR A 22 11.74 30.43 -16.29
N ASN A 23 13.04 30.72 -16.26
CA ASN A 23 14.11 29.79 -16.63
C ASN A 23 15.01 29.52 -15.42
N TYR A 24 15.45 28.28 -15.25
CA TYR A 24 16.35 27.85 -14.18
C TYR A 24 17.49 27.00 -14.76
N LEU A 25 18.70 27.15 -14.22
CA LEU A 25 19.84 26.29 -14.60
C LEU A 25 19.68 24.89 -14.00
N VAL A 26 19.95 23.85 -14.80
CA VAL A 26 19.84 22.44 -14.37
C VAL A 26 21.08 22.00 -13.58
N SER A 27 22.23 22.64 -13.79
CA SER A 27 23.51 22.28 -13.17
C SER A 27 23.52 22.37 -11.63
N GLY A 28 22.59 23.12 -11.02
CA GLY A 28 22.44 23.25 -9.56
C GLY A 28 21.47 22.24 -8.94
N GLY A 29 20.98 21.27 -9.70
CA GLY A 29 19.94 20.33 -9.29
C GLY A 29 18.52 20.89 -9.47
N THR A 30 17.51 20.10 -9.10
CA THR A 30 16.10 20.40 -9.43
C THR A 30 15.33 21.12 -8.31
N ARG A 31 15.97 21.46 -7.18
CA ARG A 31 15.30 22.07 -6.01
C ARG A 31 14.61 23.39 -6.35
N CYS A 32 15.28 24.29 -7.06
CA CYS A 32 14.70 25.59 -7.45
C CYS A 32 13.49 25.41 -8.38
N ILE A 33 13.56 24.43 -9.29
CA ILE A 33 12.46 24.06 -10.19
C ILE A 33 11.27 23.52 -9.39
N LYS A 34 11.51 22.61 -8.43
CA LYS A 34 10.46 22.07 -7.55
C LYS A 34 9.78 23.15 -6.71
N VAL A 35 10.57 24.05 -6.10
CA VAL A 35 10.05 25.18 -5.31
C VAL A 35 9.23 26.12 -6.18
N HIS A 36 9.70 26.38 -7.41
CA HIS A 36 8.97 27.20 -8.37
C HIS A 36 7.62 26.58 -8.75
N LEU A 37 7.60 25.30 -9.12
CA LEU A 37 6.39 24.56 -9.47
C LEU A 37 5.39 24.54 -8.31
N ASN A 38 5.86 24.32 -7.08
CA ASN A 38 5.00 24.35 -5.90
C ASN A 38 4.44 25.76 -5.63
N ASN A 39 5.30 26.78 -5.54
CA ASN A 39 4.87 28.12 -5.10
C ASN A 39 4.12 28.93 -6.18
N LYS A 40 4.41 28.70 -7.46
CA LYS A 40 3.82 29.48 -8.57
C LYS A 40 2.69 28.75 -9.29
N HIS A 41 2.69 27.42 -9.25
CA HIS A 41 1.73 26.60 -9.98
C HIS A 41 0.99 25.59 -9.09
N ASN A 42 1.30 25.53 -7.78
CA ASN A 42 0.76 24.52 -6.86
C ASN A 42 0.95 23.07 -7.36
N ILE A 43 2.00 22.85 -8.16
CA ILE A 43 2.38 21.53 -8.66
C ILE A 43 3.37 20.94 -7.68
N THR A 44 2.90 19.99 -6.90
CA THR A 44 3.73 19.19 -6.00
C THR A 44 3.97 17.83 -6.61
N GLU A 45 5.20 17.33 -6.46
CA GLU A 45 5.52 15.94 -6.68
C GLU A 45 5.38 15.23 -5.33
N ASP A 46 4.71 14.08 -5.31
CA ASP A 46 4.64 13.25 -4.11
C ASP A 46 6.05 12.92 -3.65
N SER A 47 6.31 12.99 -2.34
CA SER A 47 7.55 12.42 -1.83
C SER A 47 7.56 10.90 -2.08
N PRO A 48 8.73 10.26 -2.13
CA PRO A 48 8.79 8.79 -2.19
C PRO A 48 7.98 8.12 -1.08
N THR A 49 7.87 8.76 0.08
CA THR A 49 7.05 8.29 1.22
C THR A 49 5.56 8.41 0.91
N ASP A 50 5.11 9.53 0.37
CA ASP A 50 3.70 9.76 0.02
C ASP A 50 3.25 8.84 -1.11
N ALA A 51 4.11 8.65 -2.11
CA ALA A 51 3.87 7.70 -3.19
C ALA A 51 3.70 6.26 -2.65
N ARG A 52 4.56 5.83 -1.71
CA ARG A 52 4.42 4.54 -1.03
C ARG A 52 3.13 4.44 -0.23
N ALA A 53 2.77 5.49 0.51
CA ALA A 53 1.52 5.52 1.27
C ALA A 53 0.29 5.38 0.35
N LYS A 54 0.29 6.06 -0.80
CA LYS A 54 -0.76 5.90 -1.82
C LYS A 54 -0.86 4.48 -2.34
N ILE A 55 0.28 3.84 -2.66
CA ILE A 55 0.31 2.43 -3.10
C ILE A 55 -0.30 1.50 -2.04
N ILE A 56 0.07 1.68 -0.78
CA ILE A 56 -0.49 0.90 0.33
C ILE A 56 -2.00 1.10 0.43
N GLN A 57 -2.47 2.36 0.38
CA GLN A 57 -3.89 2.67 0.47
C GLN A 57 -4.69 2.08 -0.71
N SER A 58 -4.15 2.16 -1.93
CA SER A 58 -4.75 1.53 -3.10
C SER A 58 -4.83 0.00 -2.97
N SER A 59 -3.80 -0.63 -2.40
CA SER A 59 -3.81 -2.08 -2.14
C SER A 59 -4.88 -2.47 -1.12
N ILE A 60 -5.09 -1.65 -0.08
CA ILE A 60 -6.15 -1.87 0.91
C ILE A 60 -7.53 -1.73 0.26
N GLN A 61 -7.74 -0.66 -0.52
CA GLN A 61 -9.02 -0.44 -1.20
C GLN A 61 -9.35 -1.61 -2.14
N ALA A 62 -8.37 -2.06 -2.93
CA ALA A 62 -8.56 -3.23 -3.80
C ALA A 62 -8.88 -4.52 -3.02
N ALA A 63 -8.34 -4.69 -1.82
CA ALA A 63 -8.68 -5.81 -0.96
C ALA A 63 -10.10 -5.70 -0.41
N MET A 64 -10.54 -4.50 -0.02
CA MET A 64 -11.91 -4.23 0.42
C MET A 64 -12.92 -4.47 -0.71
N ASP A 65 -12.63 -3.99 -1.92
CA ASP A 65 -13.50 -4.19 -3.07
C ASP A 65 -13.61 -5.69 -3.40
N ASN A 66 -12.50 -6.43 -3.32
CA ASN A 66 -12.50 -7.89 -3.52
C ASN A 66 -13.34 -8.63 -2.45
N ALA A 67 -13.23 -8.20 -1.20
CA ALA A 67 -14.00 -8.73 -0.07
C ALA A 67 -15.51 -8.51 -0.27
N ILE A 68 -15.91 -7.31 -0.71
CA ILE A 68 -17.31 -6.98 -1.01
C ILE A 68 -17.86 -7.84 -2.15
N LEU A 69 -17.06 -8.06 -3.20
CA LEU A 69 -17.47 -8.89 -4.35
C LEU A 69 -17.53 -10.38 -4.02
N ASN A 70 -16.73 -10.85 -3.04
CA ASN A 70 -16.60 -12.27 -2.71
C ASN A 70 -16.78 -12.53 -1.20
N PRO A 71 -17.95 -12.17 -0.63
CA PRO A 71 -18.17 -12.26 0.81
C PRO A 71 -18.11 -13.71 1.28
N GLN A 72 -17.41 -13.96 2.39
CA GLN A 72 -17.29 -15.30 2.95
C GLN A 72 -18.13 -15.45 4.21
N ARG A 73 -18.87 -16.57 4.29
CA ARG A 73 -19.51 -16.97 5.54
C ARG A 73 -18.43 -17.38 6.55
N ARG A 74 -18.07 -16.46 7.44
CA ARG A 74 -17.19 -16.73 8.57
C ARG A 74 -18.00 -17.16 9.78
N ARG A 75 -17.52 -18.21 10.46
CA ARG A 75 -17.98 -18.56 11.79
C ARG A 75 -17.19 -17.70 12.76
N ASP A 76 -17.87 -16.92 13.60
CA ASP A 76 -17.19 -16.26 14.72
C ASP A 76 -16.57 -17.37 15.59
N LEU A 77 -15.25 -17.42 15.63
CA LEU A 77 -14.52 -18.43 16.40
C LEU A 77 -14.60 -18.13 17.90
N ASN A 78 -15.06 -16.93 18.31
CA ASN A 78 -15.18 -16.54 19.71
C ASN A 78 -16.38 -15.60 19.95
N PRO A 79 -17.64 -16.11 19.87
CA PRO A 79 -18.86 -15.30 19.95
C PRO A 79 -19.12 -14.69 21.33
N SER A 80 -18.44 -15.15 22.38
CA SER A 80 -18.65 -14.74 23.78
C SER A 80 -17.81 -13.51 24.20
N GLN A 81 -16.85 -13.08 23.39
CA GLN A 81 -16.08 -11.87 23.68
C GLN A 81 -16.68 -10.69 22.92
N ALA A 82 -17.44 -9.84 23.62
CA ALA A 82 -17.78 -8.52 23.13
C ALA A 82 -16.48 -7.71 22.99
N THR A 83 -15.93 -7.73 21.78
CA THR A 83 -14.66 -7.06 21.47
C THR A 83 -14.91 -5.55 21.49
N THR A 84 -14.26 -4.83 22.40
CA THR A 84 -14.24 -3.36 22.44
C THR A 84 -13.39 -2.73 21.33
N ALA A 85 -12.78 -3.55 20.46
CA ALA A 85 -11.98 -3.10 19.34
C ALA A 85 -12.83 -2.76 18.12
N ILE A 86 -12.30 -1.88 17.28
CA ILE A 86 -12.86 -1.53 15.96
C ILE A 86 -13.15 -2.83 15.20
N PRO A 87 -14.38 -3.04 14.68
CA PRO A 87 -14.71 -4.23 13.92
C PRO A 87 -13.75 -4.38 12.73
N LEU A 88 -12.98 -5.46 12.70
CA LEU A 88 -12.19 -5.82 11.53
C LEU A 88 -13.10 -6.50 10.51
N ASP A 89 -12.98 -6.11 9.25
CA ASP A 89 -13.52 -6.92 8.17
C ASP A 89 -12.60 -8.12 7.94
N GLY A 90 -13.12 -9.31 8.23
CA GLY A 90 -12.35 -10.55 8.12
C GLY A 90 -11.94 -10.86 6.69
N ASP A 91 -12.77 -10.50 5.71
CA ASP A 91 -12.50 -10.79 4.29
C ASP A 91 -11.37 -9.91 3.76
N THR A 92 -11.39 -8.61 4.05
CA THR A 92 -10.26 -7.71 3.76
C THR A 92 -8.98 -8.18 4.44
N LEU A 93 -9.04 -8.56 5.72
CA LEU A 93 -7.86 -9.02 6.47
C LEU A 93 -7.22 -10.25 5.81
N GLU A 94 -8.03 -11.19 5.35
CA GLU A 94 -7.53 -12.40 4.71
C GLU A 94 -6.80 -12.10 3.40
N VAL A 95 -7.41 -11.28 2.52
CA VAL A 95 -6.79 -10.92 1.23
C VAL A 95 -5.46 -10.22 1.47
N LEU A 96 -5.41 -9.30 2.44
CA LEU A 96 -4.17 -8.61 2.82
C LEU A 96 -3.12 -9.58 3.38
N TYR A 97 -3.53 -10.54 4.21
CA TYR A 97 -2.63 -11.54 4.79
C TYR A 97 -2.04 -12.48 3.73
N VAL A 98 -2.87 -12.96 2.79
CA VAL A 98 -2.43 -13.80 1.67
C VAL A 98 -1.45 -13.04 0.78
N LYS A 99 -1.77 -11.78 0.43
CA LYS A 99 -0.87 -10.92 -0.35
C LYS A 99 0.47 -10.69 0.38
N PHE A 100 0.44 -10.45 1.69
CA PHE A 100 1.64 -10.30 2.50
C PHE A 100 2.52 -11.57 2.45
N ILE A 101 1.93 -12.74 2.67
CA ILE A 101 2.65 -14.01 2.61
C ILE A 101 3.29 -14.20 1.22
N ALA A 102 2.54 -13.98 0.15
CA ALA A 102 3.01 -14.19 -1.21
C ALA A 102 4.10 -13.18 -1.60
N ALA A 103 3.91 -11.89 -1.31
CA ALA A 103 4.84 -10.83 -1.67
C ALA A 103 6.18 -10.94 -0.93
N CYS A 104 6.16 -11.39 0.33
CA CYS A 104 7.36 -11.53 1.16
C CYS A 104 7.91 -12.95 1.20
N ASN A 105 7.31 -13.89 0.47
CA ASN A 105 7.65 -15.32 0.50
C ASN A 105 7.71 -15.89 1.93
N MET A 106 6.76 -15.49 2.77
CA MET A 106 6.75 -15.87 4.19
C MET A 106 6.27 -17.31 4.38
N PRO A 107 6.75 -18.03 5.41
CA PRO A 107 6.23 -19.36 5.73
C PRO A 107 4.74 -19.31 6.10
N LEU A 108 3.93 -20.24 5.57
CA LEU A 108 2.50 -20.34 5.91
C LEU A 108 2.26 -20.65 7.40
N ARG A 109 3.26 -21.23 8.07
CA ARG A 109 3.28 -21.48 9.52
C ARG A 109 3.53 -20.24 10.36
N LEU A 110 3.78 -19.08 9.76
CA LEU A 110 3.94 -17.82 10.50
C LEU A 110 2.72 -17.55 11.40
N VAL A 111 1.53 -17.97 10.96
CA VAL A 111 0.29 -17.86 11.74
C VAL A 111 0.28 -18.66 13.04
N GLU A 112 1.12 -19.68 13.16
CA GLU A 112 1.26 -20.54 14.33
C GLU A 112 2.35 -20.04 15.30
N CYS A 113 3.16 -19.05 14.90
CA CYS A 113 4.18 -18.45 15.75
C CYS A 113 3.53 -17.61 16.86
N ALA A 114 3.83 -17.96 18.12
CA ALA A 114 3.22 -17.33 19.29
C ALA A 114 3.56 -15.83 19.38
N GLU A 115 4.79 -15.44 19.07
CA GLU A 115 5.27 -14.06 19.08
C GLU A 115 4.56 -13.22 18.01
N PHE A 116 4.36 -13.79 16.82
CA PHE A 116 3.60 -13.15 15.76
C PHE A 116 2.13 -12.96 16.15
N ARG A 117 1.52 -13.96 16.80
CA ARG A 117 0.15 -13.84 17.32
C ARG A 117 0.05 -12.79 18.41
N ALA A 118 0.97 -12.77 19.37
CA ALA A 118 1.01 -11.74 20.40
C ALA A 118 1.08 -10.32 19.81
N PHE A 119 1.88 -10.11 18.76
CA PHE A 119 1.93 -8.85 18.03
C PHE A 119 0.59 -8.48 17.39
N LEU A 120 -0.05 -9.42 16.69
CA LEU A 120 -1.36 -9.18 16.06
C LEU A 120 -2.45 -8.90 17.10
N THR A 121 -2.48 -9.64 18.21
CA THR A 121 -3.45 -9.47 19.30
C THR A 121 -3.27 -8.12 19.99
N TYR A 122 -2.04 -7.61 20.10
CA TYR A 122 -1.78 -6.25 20.59
C TYR A 122 -2.38 -5.19 19.67
N LEU A 123 -2.25 -5.35 18.35
CA LEU A 123 -2.83 -4.42 17.38
C LEU A 123 -4.36 -4.48 17.37
N ASN A 124 -4.93 -5.70 17.45
CA ASN A 124 -6.36 -5.90 17.56
C ASN A 124 -6.67 -7.22 18.28
N SER A 125 -7.30 -7.13 19.45
CA SER A 125 -7.65 -8.29 20.26
C SER A 125 -8.65 -9.24 19.60
N GLY A 126 -9.39 -8.77 18.59
CA GLY A 126 -10.32 -9.57 17.79
C GLY A 126 -9.68 -10.30 16.61
N VAL A 127 -8.37 -10.17 16.36
CA VAL A 127 -7.72 -10.76 15.17
C VAL A 127 -7.90 -12.28 15.09
N ASP A 128 -7.89 -12.98 16.23
CA ASP A 128 -8.01 -14.43 16.29
C ASP A 128 -9.38 -14.94 15.84
N LYS A 129 -10.41 -14.08 15.83
CA LYS A 129 -11.74 -14.41 15.29
C LYS A 129 -11.73 -14.56 13.78
N TYR A 130 -10.83 -13.83 13.11
CA TYR A 130 -10.83 -13.69 11.66
C TYR A 130 -9.67 -14.44 11.00
N LEU A 131 -8.50 -14.50 11.65
CA LEU A 131 -7.32 -15.19 11.15
C LEU A 131 -7.17 -16.55 11.84
N SER A 132 -7.25 -17.63 11.05
CA SER A 132 -7.09 -19.00 11.56
C SER A 132 -5.77 -19.18 12.31
N ILE A 133 -5.75 -20.10 13.27
CA ILE A 133 -4.54 -20.45 14.02
C ILE A 133 -3.67 -21.46 13.26
N THR A 134 -4.20 -22.10 12.20
CA THR A 134 -3.56 -23.25 11.55
C THR A 134 -3.08 -22.95 10.14
N HIS A 135 -1.86 -23.38 9.82
CA HIS A 135 -1.28 -23.21 8.48
C HIS A 135 -2.07 -23.94 7.39
N ASN A 136 -2.70 -25.08 7.71
CA ASN A 136 -3.55 -25.82 6.78
C ASN A 136 -4.73 -24.99 6.27
N THR A 137 -5.28 -24.11 7.11
CA THR A 137 -6.33 -23.18 6.67
C THR A 137 -5.72 -22.14 5.75
N ILE A 138 -4.58 -21.55 6.11
CA ILE A 138 -3.88 -20.56 5.28
C ILE A 138 -3.53 -21.12 3.89
N VAL A 139 -3.09 -22.38 3.78
CA VAL A 139 -2.88 -23.06 2.48
C VAL A 139 -4.13 -22.98 1.61
N LYS A 140 -5.31 -23.28 2.18
CA LYS A 140 -6.58 -23.21 1.43
C LYS A 140 -6.92 -21.78 1.01
N LEU A 141 -6.64 -20.79 1.87
CA LEU A 141 -6.89 -19.38 1.55
C LEU A 141 -5.99 -18.90 0.40
N VAL A 142 -4.70 -19.25 0.45
CA VAL A 142 -3.72 -18.93 -0.61
C VAL A 142 -4.12 -19.57 -1.94
N LEU A 143 -4.41 -20.87 -1.94
CA LEU A 143 -4.83 -21.58 -3.16
C LEU A 143 -6.12 -21.01 -3.73
N ARG A 144 -7.06 -20.62 -2.86
CA ARG A 144 -8.31 -19.99 -3.28
C ARG A 144 -8.06 -18.63 -3.94
N GLN A 145 -7.27 -17.77 -3.30
CA GLN A 145 -6.93 -16.46 -3.87
C GLN A 145 -6.25 -16.60 -5.22
N TYR A 146 -5.32 -17.55 -5.34
CA TYR A 146 -4.66 -17.88 -6.60
C TYR A 146 -5.66 -18.28 -7.69
N ASN A 147 -6.66 -19.11 -7.36
CA ASN A 147 -7.69 -19.52 -8.33
C ASN A 147 -8.63 -18.37 -8.73
N PHE A 148 -8.83 -17.36 -7.88
CA PHE A 148 -9.64 -16.19 -8.20
C PHE A 148 -8.90 -15.16 -9.07
N GLU A 149 -7.58 -15.05 -8.93
CA GLU A 149 -6.75 -14.14 -9.72
C GLU A 149 -6.40 -14.70 -11.11
N LYS A 150 -6.77 -15.96 -11.38
CA LYS A 150 -6.55 -16.66 -12.65
C LYS A 150 -7.66 -16.40 -13.65
#